data_AF-A0AA90NUX8-F1
#
_entry.id   AF-A0AA90NUX8-F1
#
_cell.length_a   1.000
_cell.length_b   1.000
_cell.length_c   1.000
_cell.angle_alpha   90.00
_cell.angle_beta   90.00
_cell.angle_gamma   90.00
#
_symmetry.space_group_name_H-M   'P 1'
#
loop_
_entity.id
_entity.type
_entity.pdbx_description
1 polymer ?
#
loop_
_entity_poly.entity_id
_entity_poly.type
_entity_poly.pdbx_seq_one_letter_code
_entity_poly.pdbx_strand_id
1 'polypeptide(L)'
;MQREKCPCCGFPTLKERGIYDICELCNWEDDGQDDPYANQVWGGPNGDYSLTEARRNFKENLIMYRDRRNIFTQTDKEIEVKKSLISAFFELGKFEPDSLEYKALWSKIKSYEKVLIEVSK
;
A
#
# COMPACT_ATOMS: atom_id res chain seq x y z
N MET A 1 16.13 2.82 7.35
CA MET A 1 14.86 2.15 7.73
C MET A 1 14.60 1.10 6.67
N GLN A 2 14.57 -0.16 7.05
CA GLN A 2 14.14 -1.24 6.17
C GLN A 2 12.63 -1.38 6.38
N ARG A 3 11.86 -1.34 5.29
CA ARG A 3 10.42 -1.59 5.27
C ARG A 3 10.15 -2.74 4.34
N GLU A 4 9.13 -3.50 4.65
CA GLU A 4 8.73 -4.68 3.89
C GLU A 4 7.64 -4.34 2.87
N LYS A 5 7.64 -5.07 1.76
CA LYS A 5 6.66 -4.88 0.70
C LYS A 5 5.31 -5.45 1.14
N CYS A 6 4.25 -4.67 0.99
CA CYS A 6 2.90 -5.19 1.15
C CYS A 6 2.62 -6.24 0.06
N PRO A 7 2.07 -7.42 0.42
CA PRO A 7 1.80 -8.47 -0.57
C PRO A 7 0.73 -8.05 -1.59
N CYS A 8 -0.15 -7.09 -1.25
CA CYS A 8 -1.18 -6.57 -2.14
C CYS A 8 -0.63 -5.54 -3.13
N CYS A 9 -0.08 -4.42 -2.66
CA CYS A 9 0.34 -3.33 -3.55
C CYS A 9 1.79 -3.44 -4.05
N GLY A 10 2.62 -4.27 -3.40
CA GLY A 10 4.03 -4.48 -3.75
C GLY A 10 4.99 -3.37 -3.32
N PHE A 11 4.51 -2.31 -2.66
CA PHE A 11 5.32 -1.18 -2.21
C PHE A 11 5.78 -1.33 -0.75
N PRO A 12 6.95 -0.76 -0.36
CA PRO A 12 7.53 -0.90 0.98
C PRO A 12 6.81 -0.04 2.03
N THR A 13 5.57 -0.42 2.35
CA THR A 13 4.69 0.30 3.28
C THR A 13 4.64 -0.32 4.66
N LEU A 14 5.04 -1.59 4.81
CA LEU A 14 4.92 -2.32 6.07
C LEU A 14 6.18 -2.17 6.91
N LYS A 15 6.01 -2.10 8.24
CA LYS A 15 7.15 -2.12 9.16
C LYS A 15 7.81 -3.50 9.22
N GLU A 16 6.99 -4.54 9.21
CA GLU A 16 7.37 -5.94 9.30
C GLU A 16 6.29 -6.80 8.64
N ARG A 17 6.63 -8.01 8.17
CA ARG A 17 5.66 -8.95 7.56
C ARG A 17 4.93 -9.77 8.61
N GLY A 18 3.64 -10.04 8.39
CA GLY A 18 2.84 -10.99 9.17
C GLY A 18 2.48 -10.52 10.58
N ILE A 19 2.63 -9.22 10.88
CA ILE A 19 2.31 -8.63 12.18
C ILE A 19 0.95 -7.92 12.22
N TYR A 20 0.07 -8.20 11.24
CA TYR A 20 -1.25 -7.58 11.11
C TYR A 20 -1.20 -6.05 10.92
N ASP A 21 -0.13 -5.54 10.29
CA ASP A 21 -0.02 -4.12 9.94
C ASP A 21 -0.90 -3.85 8.70
N ILE A 22 -1.61 -2.72 8.70
CA ILE A 22 -2.49 -2.32 7.60
C ILE A 22 -1.72 -1.41 6.66
N CYS A 23 -1.62 -1.80 5.40
CA CYS A 23 -1.01 -0.98 4.36
C CYS A 23 -1.78 0.33 4.17
N GLU A 24 -1.21 1.47 4.55
CA GLU A 24 -1.83 2.79 4.40
C GLU A 24 -2.13 3.16 2.93
N LEU A 25 -1.41 2.57 1.97
CA LEU A 25 -1.61 2.82 0.55
C LEU A 25 -2.82 2.06 -0.02
N CYS A 26 -2.96 0.76 0.26
CA CYS A 26 -3.96 -0.10 -0.38
C CYS A 26 -5.01 -0.70 0.56
N ASN A 27 -4.88 -0.48 1.86
CA ASN A 27 -5.78 -0.95 2.93
C ASN A 27 -5.76 -2.46 3.23
N TRP A 28 -4.87 -3.25 2.61
CA TRP A 28 -4.66 -4.65 2.95
C TRP A 28 -3.99 -4.81 4.31
N GLU A 29 -4.55 -5.66 5.19
CA GLU A 29 -3.90 -6.09 6.42
C GLU A 29 -2.96 -7.27 6.13
N ASP A 30 -1.69 -7.16 6.54
CA ASP A 30 -0.73 -8.24 6.36
C ASP A 30 -0.87 -9.31 7.45
N ASP A 31 -1.87 -10.17 7.26
CA ASP A 31 -2.19 -11.36 8.06
C ASP A 31 -1.26 -12.56 7.79
N GLY A 32 -0.23 -12.36 6.96
CA GLY A 32 0.72 -13.38 6.53
C GLY A 32 0.34 -14.10 5.25
N GLN A 33 -0.80 -13.77 4.62
CA GLN A 33 -1.14 -14.31 3.30
C GLN A 33 -0.15 -13.83 2.23
N ASP A 34 0.32 -14.76 1.39
CA ASP A 34 1.25 -14.47 0.28
C ASP A 34 0.96 -15.38 -0.93
N ASP A 35 1.83 -15.33 -1.95
CA ASP A 35 1.67 -15.97 -3.27
C ASP A 35 1.13 -17.41 -3.26
N PRO A 36 1.61 -18.35 -2.42
CA PRO A 36 1.10 -19.72 -2.41
C PRO A 36 -0.39 -19.84 -2.10
N TYR A 37 -0.95 -18.85 -1.39
CA TYR A 37 -2.32 -18.85 -0.92
C TYR A 37 -3.13 -17.69 -1.51
N ALA A 38 -2.61 -16.99 -2.53
CA ALA A 38 -3.16 -15.72 -2.96
C ALA A 38 -4.62 -15.78 -3.46
N ASN A 39 -5.08 -16.94 -3.93
CA ASN A 39 -6.46 -17.16 -4.38
C ASN A 39 -7.43 -17.58 -3.27
N GLN A 40 -6.92 -17.84 -2.06
CA GLN A 40 -7.76 -18.18 -0.91
C GLN A 40 -8.35 -16.93 -0.29
N VAL A 41 -9.52 -17.06 0.31
CA VAL A 41 -10.13 -16.01 1.15
C VAL A 41 -9.92 -16.41 2.60
N TRP A 42 -9.13 -15.64 3.33
CA TRP A 42 -8.84 -15.92 4.75
C TRP A 42 -9.83 -15.24 5.70
N GLY A 43 -10.60 -14.26 5.22
CA GLY A 43 -11.58 -13.56 6.04
C GLY A 43 -10.97 -12.40 6.83
N GLY A 44 -11.46 -12.21 8.05
CA GLY A 44 -10.92 -11.21 8.99
C GLY A 44 -11.06 -9.78 8.49
N PRO A 45 -10.09 -8.90 8.81
CA PRO A 45 -10.08 -7.51 8.35
C PRO A 45 -10.00 -7.36 6.83
N ASN A 46 -9.43 -8.35 6.13
CA ASN A 46 -9.39 -8.41 4.67
C ASN A 46 -10.74 -8.85 4.06
N GLY A 47 -11.73 -9.24 4.87
CA GLY A 47 -13.10 -9.53 4.42
C GLY A 47 -13.21 -10.73 3.48
N ASP A 48 -14.09 -10.67 2.49
CA ASP A 48 -14.28 -11.75 1.51
C ASP A 48 -13.33 -11.66 0.30
N TYR A 49 -12.25 -10.89 0.43
CA TYR A 49 -11.26 -10.70 -0.62
C TYR A 49 -10.16 -11.75 -0.54
N SER A 50 -9.75 -12.26 -1.70
CA SER A 50 -8.47 -12.96 -1.84
C SER A 50 -7.37 -11.94 -2.15
N LEU A 51 -6.12 -12.28 -1.83
CA LEU A 51 -4.96 -11.43 -2.17
C LEU A 51 -4.85 -11.18 -3.68
N THR A 52 -5.15 -12.17 -4.52
CA THR A 52 -5.20 -12.02 -5.99
C THR A 52 -6.23 -10.97 -6.41
N GLU A 53 -7.40 -10.99 -5.79
CA GLU A 53 -8.44 -10.00 -6.06
C GLU A 53 -8.03 -8.61 -5.58
N ALA A 54 -7.50 -8.50 -4.37
CA ALA A 54 -7.00 -7.26 -3.80
C ALA A 54 -5.93 -6.61 -4.68
N ARG A 55 -4.99 -7.39 -5.23
CA ARG A 55 -3.97 -6.94 -6.21
C ARG A 55 -4.61 -6.33 -7.46
N ARG A 56 -5.63 -6.99 -8.02
CA ARG A 56 -6.37 -6.48 -9.19
C ARG A 56 -7.09 -5.19 -8.84
N ASN A 57 -7.80 -5.17 -7.72
CA ASN A 57 -8.56 -4.00 -7.27
C ASN A 57 -7.62 -2.81 -7.02
N PHE A 58 -6.45 -3.04 -6.42
CA PHE A 58 -5.44 -1.98 -6.23
C PHE A 58 -4.96 -1.40 -7.56
N LYS A 59 -4.71 -2.24 -8.57
CA LYS A 59 -4.31 -1.80 -9.90
C LYS A 59 -5.38 -0.90 -10.56
N GLU A 60 -6.66 -1.16 -10.30
CA GLU A 60 -7.78 -0.42 -10.89
C GLU A 60 -8.14 0.83 -10.08
N ASN A 61 -8.10 0.74 -8.75
CA ASN A 61 -8.74 1.69 -7.84
C ASN A 61 -7.81 2.32 -6.79
N LEU A 62 -6.52 1.93 -6.76
CA LEU A 62 -5.53 2.30 -5.73
C LEU A 62 -5.86 1.83 -4.30
N ILE A 63 -6.84 0.94 -4.14
CA ILE A 63 -7.28 0.30 -2.89
C ILE A 63 -7.62 -1.16 -3.13
N MET A 64 -7.57 -2.00 -2.08
CA MET A 64 -7.88 -3.43 -2.19
C MET A 64 -9.36 -3.74 -2.47
N TYR A 65 -10.25 -2.78 -2.26
CA TYR A 65 -11.70 -2.99 -2.29
C TYR A 65 -12.28 -2.97 -3.72
N ARG A 66 -13.27 -3.83 -3.97
CA ARG A 66 -14.07 -3.86 -5.21
C ARG A 66 -15.34 -3.04 -5.11
N ASP A 67 -15.77 -2.71 -3.88
CA ASP A 67 -17.09 -2.11 -3.68
C ASP A 67 -17.11 -0.62 -4.02
N ARG A 68 -18.21 -0.20 -4.64
CA ARG A 68 -18.39 1.17 -5.10
C ARG A 68 -18.33 2.19 -3.98
N ARG A 69 -18.74 1.84 -2.75
CA ARG A 69 -18.74 2.80 -1.64
C ARG A 69 -17.32 3.21 -1.32
N ASN A 70 -16.43 2.26 -1.07
CA ASN A 70 -15.01 2.52 -0.83
C ASN A 70 -14.32 3.23 -2.01
N ILE A 71 -14.67 2.88 -3.24
CA ILE A 71 -14.10 3.54 -4.44
C ILE A 71 -14.52 5.02 -4.48
N PHE A 72 -15.79 5.33 -4.24
CA PHE A 72 -16.32 6.70 -4.32
C PHE A 72 -16.06 7.57 -3.08
N THR A 73 -15.67 6.98 -1.94
CA THR A 73 -15.26 7.75 -0.76
C THR A 73 -13.86 8.33 -0.88
N GLN A 74 -13.02 7.82 -1.79
CA GLN A 74 -11.70 8.39 -2.04
C GLN A 74 -11.84 9.81 -2.58
N THR A 75 -11.24 10.76 -1.88
CA THR A 75 -11.19 12.15 -2.35
C THR A 75 -10.16 12.31 -3.47
N ASP A 76 -10.33 13.33 -4.32
CA ASP A 76 -9.32 13.67 -5.33
C ASP A 76 -7.94 13.87 -4.68
N LYS A 77 -7.92 14.47 -3.49
CA LYS A 77 -6.69 14.72 -2.74
C LYS A 77 -6.01 13.43 -2.29
N GLU A 78 -6.77 12.46 -1.80
CA GLU A 78 -6.26 11.13 -1.45
C GLU A 78 -5.66 10.44 -2.67
N ILE A 79 -6.37 10.45 -3.79
CA ILE A 79 -5.93 9.84 -5.05
C ILE A 79 -4.62 10.47 -5.56
N GLU A 80 -4.51 11.80 -5.53
CA GLU A 80 -3.30 12.52 -5.93
C GLU A 80 -2.10 12.17 -5.05
N VAL A 81 -2.31 12.05 -3.73
CA VAL A 81 -1.26 11.70 -2.78
C VAL A 81 -0.82 10.24 -2.98
N LYS A 82 -1.76 9.30 -3.16
CA LYS A 82 -1.43 7.90 -3.49
C LYS A 82 -0.61 7.79 -4.77
N LYS A 83 -0.98 8.51 -5.84
CA LYS A 83 -0.20 8.57 -7.09
C LYS A 83 1.20 9.12 -6.87
N SER A 84 1.33 10.18 -6.06
CA SER A 84 2.62 10.78 -5.72
C SER A 84 3.51 9.81 -4.92
N LEU A 85 2.92 9.09 -3.97
CA LEU A 85 3.58 8.07 -3.16
C LEU A 85 4.08 6.89 -4.03
N ILE A 86 3.22 6.38 -4.91
CA ILE A 86 3.56 5.33 -5.89
C ILE A 86 4.73 5.76 -6.79
N SER A 87 4.66 6.98 -7.33
CA SER A 87 5.75 7.55 -8.14
C SER A 87 7.06 7.63 -7.36
N ALA A 88 7.00 8.10 -6.10
CA ALA A 88 8.17 8.17 -5.23
C ALA A 88 8.77 6.78 -4.93
N PHE A 89 7.95 5.74 -4.73
CA PHE A 89 8.45 4.38 -4.56
C PHE A 89 9.09 3.81 -5.82
N PHE A 90 8.55 4.11 -7.01
CA PHE A 90 9.20 3.73 -8.27
C PHE A 90 10.56 4.41 -8.44
N GLU A 91 10.66 5.69 -8.11
CA GLU A 91 11.95 6.41 -8.12
C GLU A 91 12.92 5.84 -7.08
N LEU A 92 12.43 5.49 -5.87
CA LEU A 92 13.24 4.91 -4.81
C LEU A 92 13.97 3.64 -5.26
N GLY A 93 13.29 2.79 -6.04
CA GLY A 93 13.86 1.54 -6.56
C GLY A 93 15.02 1.71 -7.56
N LYS A 94 15.32 2.95 -7.98
CA LYS A 94 16.45 3.26 -8.88
C LYS A 94 17.76 3.55 -8.15
N PHE A 95 17.70 3.73 -6.82
CA PHE A 95 18.86 4.14 -6.02
C PHE A 95 19.29 3.03 -5.08
N GLU A 96 20.61 2.92 -4.89
CA GLU A 96 21.17 2.00 -3.89
C GLU A 96 20.69 2.37 -2.49
N PRO A 97 20.38 1.36 -1.65
CA PRO A 97 20.08 1.57 -0.24
C PRO A 97 21.12 2.47 0.43
N ASP A 98 20.66 3.40 1.27
CA ASP A 98 21.45 4.34 2.06
C ASP A 98 22.24 5.44 1.28
N SER A 99 22.13 5.51 -0.04
CA SER A 99 22.55 6.68 -0.82
C SER A 99 21.86 7.98 -0.35
N LEU A 100 22.43 9.14 -0.69
CA LEU A 100 21.85 10.44 -0.32
C LEU A 100 20.47 10.62 -0.98
N GLU A 101 20.33 10.18 -2.22
CA GLU A 101 19.11 10.20 -3.02
C GLU A 101 18.04 9.28 -2.41
N TYR A 102 18.42 8.07 -2.00
CA TYR A 102 17.53 7.14 -1.31
C TYR A 102 17.00 7.75 0.01
N LYS A 103 17.88 8.36 0.81
CA LYS A 103 17.51 9.03 2.07
C LYS A 103 16.61 10.26 1.84
N ALA A 104 16.89 11.04 0.79
CA ALA A 104 16.07 12.18 0.42
C ALA A 104 14.66 11.76 -0.04
N LEU A 105 14.57 10.71 -0.87
CA LEU A 105 13.29 10.14 -1.29
C LEU A 105 12.49 9.59 -0.13
N TRP A 106 13.11 8.90 0.83
CA TRP A 106 12.41 8.45 2.03
C TRP A 106 11.85 9.60 2.87
N SER A 107 12.54 10.73 2.94
CA SER A 107 12.02 11.92 3.62
C SER A 107 10.78 12.47 2.92
N LYS A 108 10.75 12.43 1.59
CA LYS A 108 9.60 12.81 0.75
C LYS A 108 8.46 11.80 0.84
N ILE A 109 8.75 10.50 0.84
CA ILE A 109 7.76 9.44 1.02
C ILE A 109 7.04 9.62 2.36
N LYS A 110 7.79 9.81 3.45
CA LYS A 110 7.20 10.05 4.78
C LYS A 110 6.30 11.29 4.84
N SER A 111 6.59 12.33 4.06
CA SER A 111 5.70 13.51 4.02
C SER A 111 4.40 13.21 3.27
N TYR A 112 4.44 12.42 2.20
CA TYR A 112 3.24 11.93 1.53
C TYR A 112 2.40 11.00 2.41
N GLU A 113 3.03 10.09 3.16
CA GLU A 113 2.35 9.20 4.11
C GLU A 113 1.60 9.98 5.18
N LYS A 114 2.26 11.01 5.75
CA LYS A 114 1.61 11.90 6.71
C LYS A 114 0.36 12.57 6.12
N VAL A 115 0.47 13.09 4.90
CA VAL A 115 -0.69 13.70 4.22
C VAL A 115 -1.77 12.65 3.95
N LEU A 116 -1.40 11.44 3.53
CA LEU A 116 -2.35 10.35 3.27
C LEU A 116 -3.15 10.02 4.54
N ILE A 117 -2.47 9.86 5.68
CA ILE A 117 -3.12 9.63 6.98
C ILE A 117 -4.06 10.78 7.38
N GLU A 118 -3.74 12.02 7.01
CA GLU A 118 -4.57 13.19 7.32
C GLU A 118 -5.84 13.25 6.46
N VAL A 119 -5.77 12.83 5.19
CA VAL A 119 -6.90 12.92 4.23
C VAL A 119 -7.77 11.66 4.16
N SER A 120 -7.28 10.52 4.65
CA SER A 120 -8.02 9.25 4.70
C SER A 120 -8.89 9.09 5.96
N LYS A 121 -9.10 10.16 6.74
CA LYS A 121 -10.01 10.22 7.90
C LYS A 121 -11.37 10.78 7.52
#